data_AF-A0A919DF77-F1
#
_entry.id   AF-A0A919DF77-F1
#
_cell.length_a   1.000
_cell.length_b   1.000
_cell.length_c   1.000
_cell.angle_alpha   90.00
_cell.angle_beta   90.00
_cell.angle_gamma   90.00
#
_symmetry.space_group_name_H-M   'P 1'
#
loop_
_entity.id
_entity.type
_entity.pdbx_description
1 polymer ?
#
loop_
_entity_poly.entity_id
_entity_poly.type
_entity_poly.pdbx_seq_one_letter_code
_entity_poly.pdbx_strand_id
1 'polypeptide(L)'
;MSLPVTAFRAAASLAPTLALVLALLPPHAARAADGGELTFTFTTGADDLRGGNVSGTGNNVGIALVTRDGRTVRAFRNLNESRTWGGGSTQTVTRTFPGTLDQVAAVEVSVSDRMKADIFEQPDTWSLDRLRIVVRLAGAERTLLDATPRAALTAGAAPLRLALAAPLRDRCATDDGCDDGLFCNGVERCVVASAPGALRECRAGTPVACGGGQQCDEASNRCQAARVDRDGDGAASILSGGDDCDDEDPRRFPGNVEVCDANGFDEDCDFGTGGARDVDRDGHTDAMCFNWGPPRR
;
A
#
# COMPACT_ATOMS: atom_id res chain seq x y z
N MET A 1 10.26 87.46 34.35
CA MET A 1 10.80 87.59 32.99
C MET A 1 11.73 86.41 32.74
N SER A 2 11.43 85.64 31.70
CA SER A 2 12.36 84.82 30.90
C SER A 2 12.93 83.50 31.46
N LEU A 3 12.44 82.42 30.84
CA LEU A 3 12.97 81.07 30.51
C LEU A 3 14.52 80.90 30.47
N PRO A 4 15.09 79.66 30.40
CA PRO A 4 14.46 78.39 30.00
C PRO A 4 14.79 77.13 30.85
N VAL A 5 14.01 76.10 30.53
CA VAL A 5 14.07 74.69 30.91
C VAL A 5 15.32 74.01 30.32
N THR A 6 16.03 73.23 31.12
CA THR A 6 17.01 72.24 30.65
C THR A 6 16.57 70.85 31.08
N ALA A 7 16.33 70.01 30.09
CA ALA A 7 15.95 68.61 30.23
C ALA A 7 17.10 67.78 30.85
N PHE A 8 16.76 66.89 31.78
CA PHE A 8 17.60 65.75 32.11
C PHE A 8 16.76 64.46 32.08
N ARG A 9 17.29 63.51 31.31
CA ARG A 9 16.75 62.20 30.97
C ARG A 9 16.59 61.33 32.21
N ALA A 10 15.45 60.65 32.34
CA ALA A 10 15.32 59.43 33.13
C ALA A 10 14.91 58.28 32.19
N ALA A 11 15.72 57.22 32.20
CA ALA A 11 15.58 56.04 31.37
C ALA A 11 14.35 55.22 31.79
N ALA A 12 13.46 54.92 30.85
CA ALA A 12 12.41 53.92 31.02
C ALA A 12 12.94 52.58 30.46
N SER A 13 13.11 51.59 31.34
CA SER A 13 13.40 50.21 30.95
C SER A 13 12.14 49.57 30.35
N LEU A 14 12.22 49.18 29.08
CA LEU A 14 11.22 48.35 28.43
C LEU A 14 11.54 46.89 28.74
N ALA A 15 10.74 46.27 29.61
CA ALA A 15 10.71 44.82 29.74
C ALA A 15 10.02 44.21 28.50
N PRO A 16 10.52 43.11 27.93
CA PRO A 16 9.86 42.47 26.80
C PRO A 16 8.64 41.69 27.32
N THR A 17 7.45 42.06 26.87
CA THR A 17 6.23 41.24 27.01
C THR A 17 6.42 39.96 26.21
N LEU A 18 6.64 38.86 26.94
CA LEU A 18 6.62 37.49 26.43
C LEU A 18 5.19 37.15 25.99
N ALA A 19 4.88 37.35 24.70
CA ALA A 19 3.64 36.87 24.11
C ALA A 19 3.72 35.33 24.00
N LEU A 20 3.11 34.64 24.97
CA LEU A 20 2.88 33.20 24.94
C LEU A 20 1.89 32.90 23.81
N VAL A 21 2.40 32.57 22.62
CA VAL A 21 1.60 31.95 21.57
C VAL A 21 1.22 30.57 22.06
N LEU A 22 0.01 30.46 22.62
CA LEU A 22 -0.62 29.20 22.96
C LEU A 22 -0.91 28.49 21.62
N ALA A 23 0.04 27.68 21.17
CA ALA A 23 -0.15 26.81 20.03
C ALA A 23 -1.35 25.90 20.33
N LEU A 24 -2.48 26.21 19.70
CA LEU A 24 -3.61 25.30 19.54
C LEU A 24 -3.11 24.11 18.72
N LEU A 25 -2.45 23.17 19.38
CA LEU A 25 -2.29 21.82 18.86
C LEU A 25 -3.69 21.34 18.49
N PRO A 26 -3.95 20.92 17.23
CA PRO A 26 -5.19 20.24 16.92
C PRO A 26 -5.32 19.09 17.92
N PRO A 27 -6.54 18.81 18.43
CA PRO A 27 -6.74 17.58 19.18
C PRO A 27 -6.22 16.49 18.26
N HIS A 28 -5.14 15.82 18.67
CA HIS A 28 -4.79 14.55 18.05
C HIS A 28 -6.10 13.79 18.12
N ALA A 29 -6.68 13.52 16.94
CA ALA A 29 -7.86 12.68 16.86
C ALA A 29 -7.53 11.49 17.74
N ALA A 30 -8.22 11.38 18.86
CA ALA A 30 -8.09 10.24 19.73
C ALA A 30 -8.38 9.08 18.80
N ARG A 31 -7.33 8.36 18.39
CA ARG A 31 -7.44 7.21 17.51
C ARG A 31 -8.52 6.38 18.16
N ALA A 32 -9.68 6.29 17.52
CA ALA A 32 -10.79 5.52 18.06
C ALA A 32 -10.18 4.19 18.47
N ALA A 33 -10.42 3.75 19.71
CA ALA A 33 -10.04 2.42 20.09
C ALA A 33 -10.78 1.51 19.10
N ASP A 34 -10.08 1.05 18.06
CA ASP A 34 -10.59 0.13 17.05
C ASP A 34 -10.83 -1.18 17.79
N GLY A 35 -11.96 -1.25 18.48
CA GLY A 35 -12.47 -2.44 19.13
C GLY A 35 -13.39 -3.15 18.15
N GLY A 36 -13.32 -4.47 18.11
CA GLY A 36 -14.19 -5.29 17.29
C GLY A 36 -14.85 -6.40 18.09
N GLU A 37 -15.73 -7.14 17.42
CA GLU A 37 -16.31 -8.38 17.93
C GLU A 37 -15.71 -9.57 17.20
N LEU A 38 -15.39 -10.62 17.94
CA LEU A 38 -14.96 -11.91 17.42
C LEU A 38 -16.04 -12.93 17.73
N THR A 39 -16.58 -13.55 16.69
CA THR A 39 -17.53 -14.64 16.77
C THR A 39 -16.81 -15.94 16.43
N PHE A 40 -16.69 -16.80 17.44
CA PHE A 40 -16.11 -18.14 17.34
C PHE A 40 -17.25 -19.15 17.17
N THR A 41 -17.16 -20.02 16.17
CA THR A 41 -18.08 -21.13 15.95
C THR A 41 -17.28 -22.42 15.99
N PHE A 42 -17.60 -23.27 16.96
CA PHE A 42 -16.97 -24.56 17.20
C PHE A 42 -17.92 -25.67 16.79
N THR A 43 -17.47 -26.62 15.98
CA THR A 43 -18.17 -27.88 15.74
C THR A 43 -17.43 -28.98 16.48
N THR A 44 -18.09 -29.55 17.48
CA THR A 44 -17.58 -30.69 18.24
C THR A 44 -17.74 -31.96 17.42
N GLY A 45 -16.69 -32.77 17.37
CA GLY A 45 -16.68 -34.07 16.72
C GLY A 45 -17.35 -35.14 17.56
N ALA A 46 -16.83 -36.36 17.50
CA ALA A 46 -17.41 -37.50 18.21
C ALA A 46 -17.36 -37.35 19.74
N ASP A 47 -16.23 -36.85 20.27
CA ASP A 47 -15.99 -36.76 21.71
C ASP A 47 -16.37 -35.38 22.27
N ASP A 48 -17.03 -35.38 23.43
CA ASP A 48 -17.64 -34.19 24.01
C ASP A 48 -16.65 -33.31 24.79
N LEU A 49 -16.99 -32.04 24.98
CA LEU A 49 -16.27 -31.18 25.92
C LEU A 49 -16.98 -31.25 27.27
N ARG A 50 -16.40 -31.93 28.25
CA ARG A 50 -16.94 -31.99 29.62
C ARG A 50 -16.63 -30.72 30.40
N GLY A 51 -17.61 -29.83 30.51
CA GLY A 51 -17.51 -28.59 31.27
C GLY A 51 -17.68 -28.80 32.78
N GLY A 52 -17.24 -27.82 33.57
CA GLY A 52 -17.26 -27.88 35.04
C GLY A 52 -18.64 -27.67 35.70
N ASN A 53 -19.72 -27.54 34.94
CA ASN A 53 -21.06 -27.30 35.49
C ASN A 53 -21.64 -28.50 36.26
N VAL A 54 -21.03 -29.69 36.15
CA VAL A 54 -21.51 -30.94 36.77
C VAL A 54 -20.73 -31.32 38.04
N SER A 55 -19.47 -30.86 38.18
CA SER A 55 -18.56 -31.28 39.27
C SER A 55 -17.71 -30.14 39.88
N GLY A 56 -17.80 -28.91 39.38
CA GLY A 56 -16.90 -27.80 39.77
C GLY A 56 -15.47 -27.94 39.21
N THR A 57 -15.19 -29.05 38.54
CA THR A 57 -13.94 -29.42 37.89
C THR A 57 -14.24 -29.78 36.44
N GLY A 58 -13.85 -28.93 35.49
CA GLY A 58 -14.10 -29.29 34.10
C GLY A 58 -13.41 -28.39 33.10
N ASN A 59 -13.43 -28.89 31.87
CA ASN A 59 -12.65 -28.39 30.77
C ASN A 59 -13.19 -27.06 30.28
N ASN A 60 -12.27 -26.13 30.09
CA ASN A 60 -12.57 -24.83 29.54
C ASN A 60 -11.80 -24.63 28.24
N VAL A 61 -12.50 -24.20 27.19
CA VAL A 61 -11.87 -23.89 25.90
C VAL A 61 -11.23 -22.52 25.98
N GLY A 62 -9.95 -22.48 25.62
CA GLY A 62 -9.16 -21.28 25.45
C GLY A 62 -8.81 -21.06 23.98
N ILE A 63 -8.84 -19.80 23.56
CA ILE A 63 -8.26 -19.36 22.29
C ILE A 63 -7.22 -18.29 22.55
N ALA A 64 -6.02 -18.44 22.03
CA ALA A 64 -5.02 -17.40 21.96
C ALA A 64 -4.80 -16.97 20.49
N LEU A 65 -4.84 -15.67 20.25
CA LEU A 65 -4.39 -15.04 19.02
C LEU A 65 -2.90 -14.76 19.17
N VAL A 66 -2.07 -15.35 18.33
CA VAL A 66 -0.61 -15.27 18.43
C VAL A 66 0.02 -14.67 17.18
N THR A 67 1.11 -13.95 17.38
CA THR A 67 1.94 -13.37 16.31
C THR A 67 2.86 -14.41 15.67
N ARG A 68 3.59 -14.01 14.61
CA ARG A 68 4.61 -14.87 13.97
C ARG A 68 5.75 -15.25 14.91
N ASP A 69 6.18 -14.32 15.77
CA ASP A 69 7.19 -14.53 16.82
C ASP A 69 6.66 -15.33 18.02
N GLY A 70 5.39 -15.77 18.00
CA GLY A 70 4.80 -16.63 19.04
C GLY A 70 4.31 -15.85 20.26
N ARG A 71 4.27 -14.52 20.20
CA ARG A 71 3.73 -13.69 21.27
C ARG A 71 2.20 -13.70 21.23
N THR A 72 1.58 -13.83 22.39
CA THR A 72 0.11 -13.73 22.52
C THR A 72 -0.34 -12.27 22.41
N VAL A 73 -1.12 -11.97 21.38
CA VAL A 73 -1.81 -10.69 21.20
C VAL A 73 -3.02 -10.60 22.13
N ARG A 74 -3.82 -11.67 22.16
CA ARG A 74 -5.04 -11.75 22.97
C ARG A 74 -5.32 -13.20 23.33
N ALA A 75 -5.69 -13.44 24.58
CA ALA A 75 -6.16 -14.75 25.02
C ALA A 75 -7.57 -14.65 25.58
N PHE A 76 -8.44 -15.55 25.12
CA PHE A 76 -9.76 -15.80 25.65
C PHE A 76 -9.70 -17.10 26.43
N ARG A 77 -10.10 -17.04 27.70
CA ARG A 77 -10.21 -18.22 28.56
C ARG A 77 -11.68 -18.49 28.81
N ASN A 78 -12.03 -19.75 29.01
CA ASN A 78 -13.39 -20.14 29.36
C ASN A 78 -14.45 -19.68 28.35
N LEU A 79 -14.21 -19.95 27.07
CA LEU A 79 -15.16 -19.62 26.00
C LEU A 79 -16.48 -20.38 26.13
N ASN A 80 -16.45 -21.60 26.67
CA ASN A 80 -17.62 -22.42 26.94
C ASN A 80 -18.36 -22.02 28.23
N GLU A 81 -17.85 -21.06 29.01
CA GLU A 81 -18.44 -20.64 30.29
C GLU A 81 -18.67 -21.83 31.24
N SER A 82 -17.74 -22.79 31.22
CA SER A 82 -17.77 -24.04 31.97
C SER A 82 -18.97 -24.95 31.66
N ARG A 83 -19.68 -24.69 30.56
CA ARG A 83 -20.74 -25.57 30.03
C ARG A 83 -20.14 -26.73 29.25
N THR A 84 -20.85 -27.85 29.27
CA THR A 84 -20.55 -29.03 28.46
C THR A 84 -21.03 -28.81 27.03
N TRP A 85 -20.21 -29.23 26.06
CA TRP A 85 -20.60 -29.26 24.64
C TRP A 85 -20.66 -30.70 24.16
N GLY A 86 -21.86 -31.18 23.81
CA GLY A 86 -22.05 -32.57 23.39
C GLY A 86 -21.37 -32.89 22.06
N GLY A 87 -21.09 -34.18 21.85
CA GLY A 87 -20.63 -34.71 20.57
C GLY A 87 -21.54 -34.30 19.41
N GLY A 88 -20.97 -33.90 18.28
CA GLY A 88 -21.69 -33.42 17.10
C GLY A 88 -22.36 -32.05 17.25
N SER A 89 -22.21 -31.37 18.39
CA SER A 89 -22.85 -30.07 18.63
C SER A 89 -22.07 -28.91 18.01
N THR A 90 -22.78 -27.85 17.65
CA THR A 90 -22.18 -26.58 17.19
C THR A 90 -22.46 -25.48 18.20
N GLN A 91 -21.43 -24.74 18.58
CA GLN A 91 -21.49 -23.70 19.60
C GLN A 91 -20.92 -22.40 19.07
N THR A 92 -21.64 -21.30 19.25
CA THR A 92 -21.22 -19.97 18.82
C THR A 92 -21.03 -19.08 20.03
N VAL A 93 -19.87 -18.43 20.10
CA VAL A 93 -19.46 -17.57 21.22
C VAL A 93 -18.92 -16.27 20.66
N THR A 94 -19.43 -15.14 21.14
CA THR A 94 -18.94 -13.81 20.75
C THR A 94 -18.14 -13.17 21.88
N ARG A 95 -17.00 -12.56 21.55
CA ARG A 95 -16.16 -11.81 22.49
C ARG A 95 -15.69 -10.51 21.87
N THR A 96 -15.68 -9.46 22.66
CA THR A 96 -15.09 -8.17 22.28
C THR A 96 -13.58 -8.22 22.45
N PHE A 97 -12.86 -7.51 21.59
CA PHE A 97 -11.43 -7.30 21.75
C PHE A 97 -11.07 -5.82 21.52
N PRO A 98 -10.19 -5.25 22.36
CA PRO A 98 -9.63 -3.94 22.09
C PRO A 98 -8.40 -4.08 21.16
N GLY A 99 -8.32 -3.26 20.12
CA GLY A 99 -7.12 -3.11 19.29
C GLY A 99 -7.19 -3.81 17.93
N THR A 100 -6.05 -3.88 17.24
CA THR A 100 -5.97 -4.39 15.86
C THR A 100 -5.54 -5.85 15.79
N LEU A 101 -5.91 -6.54 14.69
CA LEU A 101 -5.53 -7.93 14.42
C LEU A 101 -4.35 -8.05 13.45
N ASP A 102 -3.73 -6.93 13.08
CA ASP A 102 -2.72 -6.80 12.02
C ASP A 102 -1.47 -7.66 12.23
N GLN A 103 -1.19 -8.05 13.48
CA GLN A 103 -0.01 -8.84 13.86
C GLN A 103 -0.34 -10.32 14.10
N VAL A 104 -1.63 -10.70 14.11
CA VAL A 104 -2.05 -12.09 14.36
C VAL A 104 -1.72 -12.93 13.14
N ALA A 105 -1.01 -14.03 13.38
CA ALA A 105 -0.55 -14.95 12.35
C ALA A 105 -1.05 -16.39 12.56
N ALA A 106 -1.43 -16.74 13.79
CA ALA A 106 -2.02 -18.02 14.10
C ALA A 106 -3.02 -17.91 15.25
N VAL A 107 -3.85 -18.93 15.36
CA VAL A 107 -4.80 -19.15 16.44
C VAL A 107 -4.40 -20.42 17.17
N GLU A 108 -4.18 -20.31 18.47
CA GLU A 108 -3.87 -21.44 19.34
C GLU A 108 -5.12 -21.82 20.14
N VAL A 109 -5.58 -23.04 19.95
CA VAL A 109 -6.73 -23.62 20.67
C VAL A 109 -6.19 -24.49 21.79
N SER A 110 -6.68 -24.28 23.01
CA SER A 110 -6.29 -25.05 24.18
C SER A 110 -7.50 -25.47 24.99
N VAL A 111 -7.34 -26.57 25.71
CA VAL A 111 -8.26 -26.98 26.76
C VAL A 111 -7.51 -26.85 28.08
N SER A 112 -8.03 -26.01 28.97
CA SER A 112 -7.47 -25.87 30.32
C SER A 112 -8.26 -26.73 31.29
N ASP A 113 -7.53 -27.48 32.10
CA ASP A 113 -8.09 -28.28 33.17
C ASP A 113 -8.43 -27.44 34.42
N ARG A 114 -9.50 -27.81 35.11
CA ARG A 114 -9.71 -27.49 36.52
C ARG A 114 -9.93 -28.74 37.39
N MET A 115 -9.99 -29.92 36.80
CA MET A 115 -9.89 -31.19 37.50
C MET A 115 -8.56 -31.22 38.25
N LYS A 116 -8.68 -31.41 39.56
CA LYS A 116 -7.55 -31.92 40.33
C LYS A 116 -7.14 -33.21 39.64
N ALA A 117 -5.83 -33.42 39.46
CA ALA A 117 -5.28 -34.69 39.04
C ALA A 117 -5.71 -35.78 40.05
N ASP A 118 -6.89 -36.35 39.84
CA ASP A 118 -7.34 -37.55 40.49
C ASP A 118 -6.62 -38.69 39.78
N ILE A 119 -5.93 -39.53 40.56
CA ILE A 119 -5.14 -40.66 40.09
C ILE A 119 -5.99 -41.74 39.40
N PHE A 120 -7.33 -41.64 39.43
CA PHE A 120 -8.25 -42.57 38.80
C PHE A 120 -9.04 -42.01 37.61
N GLU A 121 -8.97 -40.70 37.34
CA GLU A 121 -9.69 -40.07 36.22
C GLU A 121 -8.70 -39.82 35.07
N GLN A 122 -8.84 -40.58 33.99
CA GLN A 122 -7.98 -40.38 32.83
C GLN A 122 -8.29 -39.04 32.16
N PRO A 123 -7.28 -38.32 31.64
CA PRO A 123 -7.51 -37.09 30.91
C PRO A 123 -8.45 -37.33 29.72
N ASP A 124 -9.64 -36.75 29.79
CA ASP A 124 -10.65 -36.86 28.75
C ASP A 124 -10.27 -35.98 27.55
N THR A 125 -10.59 -36.44 26.35
CA THR A 125 -10.35 -35.70 25.11
C THR A 125 -11.59 -34.95 24.69
N TRP A 126 -11.42 -33.81 24.04
CA TRP A 126 -12.50 -33.14 23.31
C TRP A 126 -12.17 -33.15 21.82
N SER A 127 -13.10 -33.60 20.98
CA SER A 127 -12.91 -33.60 19.53
C SER A 127 -13.37 -32.27 18.92
N LEU A 128 -12.46 -31.54 18.28
CA LEU A 128 -12.76 -30.34 17.51
C LEU A 128 -12.70 -30.64 16.00
N ASP A 129 -13.87 -30.68 15.36
CA ASP A 129 -13.97 -30.97 13.92
C ASP A 129 -13.81 -29.72 13.05
N ARG A 130 -14.40 -28.60 13.47
CA ARG A 130 -14.33 -27.32 12.75
C ARG A 130 -14.22 -26.14 13.72
N LEU A 131 -13.38 -25.17 13.37
CA LEU A 131 -13.33 -23.86 14.01
C LEU A 131 -13.46 -22.78 12.95
N ARG A 132 -14.53 -21.99 13.05
CA ARG A 132 -14.75 -20.79 12.26
C ARG A 132 -14.68 -19.57 13.15
N ILE A 133 -13.91 -18.56 12.76
CA ILE A 133 -13.76 -17.30 13.49
C ILE A 133 -14.09 -16.17 12.52
N VAL A 134 -15.05 -15.34 12.90
CA VAL A 134 -15.45 -14.14 12.15
C VAL A 134 -15.18 -12.93 13.02
N VAL A 135 -14.55 -11.91 12.46
CA VAL A 135 -14.39 -10.60 13.10
C VAL A 135 -15.39 -9.62 12.52
N ARG A 136 -15.93 -8.75 13.36
CA ARG A 136 -16.68 -7.57 12.95
C ARG A 136 -15.88 -6.32 13.30
N LEU A 137 -15.50 -5.57 12.27
CA LEU A 137 -14.73 -4.32 12.36
C LEU A 137 -15.51 -3.20 11.68
N ALA A 138 -15.78 -2.11 12.38
CA ALA A 138 -16.51 -0.94 11.85
C ALA A 138 -17.81 -1.30 11.09
N GLY A 139 -18.53 -2.34 11.56
CA GLY A 139 -19.79 -2.81 10.97
C GLY A 139 -19.64 -3.89 9.88
N ALA A 140 -18.45 -4.12 9.34
CA ALA A 140 -18.18 -5.14 8.32
C ALA A 140 -17.71 -6.47 8.94
N GLU A 141 -18.27 -7.59 8.50
CA GLU A 141 -17.85 -8.94 8.92
C GLU A 141 -16.77 -9.51 8.01
N ARG A 142 -15.76 -10.16 8.59
CA ARG A 142 -14.65 -10.80 7.88
C ARG A 142 -14.32 -12.15 8.51
N THR A 143 -14.18 -13.20 7.72
CA THR A 143 -13.74 -14.51 8.21
C THR A 143 -12.24 -14.47 8.48
N LEU A 144 -11.83 -14.68 9.73
CA LEU A 144 -10.42 -14.79 10.11
C LEU A 144 -9.87 -16.19 9.85
N LEU A 145 -10.65 -17.20 10.23
CA LEU A 145 -10.27 -18.60 10.18
C LEU A 145 -11.51 -19.41 9.83
N ASP A 146 -11.36 -20.36 8.92
CA ASP A 146 -12.35 -21.41 8.71
C ASP A 146 -11.57 -22.70 8.46
N ALA A 147 -11.34 -23.45 9.53
CA ALA A 147 -10.46 -24.63 9.53
C ALA A 147 -11.22 -25.86 10.01
N THR A 148 -10.88 -27.02 9.44
CA THR A 148 -11.42 -28.33 9.84
C THR A 148 -10.31 -29.20 10.42
N PRO A 149 -9.82 -28.90 11.65
CA PRO A 149 -8.64 -29.58 12.19
C PRO A 149 -8.86 -31.06 12.51
N ARG A 150 -10.08 -31.49 12.83
CA ARG A 150 -10.41 -32.86 13.26
C ARG A 150 -9.44 -33.37 14.32
N ALA A 151 -9.22 -32.55 15.35
CA ALA A 151 -8.19 -32.77 16.36
C ALA A 151 -8.83 -33.14 17.71
N ALA A 152 -8.23 -34.11 18.40
CA ALA A 152 -8.53 -34.40 19.79
C ALA A 152 -7.66 -33.52 20.69
N LEU A 153 -8.30 -32.74 21.57
CA LEU A 153 -7.65 -31.81 22.49
C LEU A 153 -7.81 -32.32 23.91
N THR A 154 -6.68 -32.51 24.61
CA THR A 154 -6.65 -32.94 26.01
C THR A 154 -6.27 -31.78 26.91
N ALA A 155 -6.83 -31.75 28.12
CA ALA A 155 -6.49 -30.74 29.09
C ALA A 155 -5.00 -30.81 29.48
N GLY A 156 -4.31 -29.66 29.48
CA GLY A 156 -2.88 -29.58 29.81
C GLY A 156 -1.91 -30.00 28.70
N ALA A 157 -2.41 -30.50 27.56
CA ALA A 157 -1.59 -30.74 26.37
C ALA A 157 -1.16 -29.41 25.71
N ALA A 158 -0.17 -29.49 24.82
CA ALA A 158 0.23 -28.34 24.01
C ALA A 158 -0.96 -27.85 23.14
N PRO A 159 -1.11 -26.52 22.96
CA PRO A 159 -2.21 -25.98 22.18
C PRO A 159 -2.12 -26.40 20.71
N LEU A 160 -3.28 -26.64 20.10
CA LEU A 160 -3.40 -26.81 18.66
C LEU A 160 -3.22 -25.47 17.97
N ARG A 161 -2.19 -25.34 17.15
CA ARG A 161 -1.90 -24.12 16.40
C ARG A 161 -2.44 -24.19 14.98
N LEU A 162 -3.30 -23.24 14.63
CA LEU A 162 -3.91 -23.09 13.31
C LEU A 162 -3.36 -21.81 12.67
N ALA A 163 -2.58 -21.95 11.61
CA ALA A 163 -2.03 -20.80 10.89
C ALA A 163 -3.13 -20.06 10.12
N LEU A 164 -3.07 -18.73 10.15
CA LEU A 164 -3.91 -17.89 9.31
C LEU A 164 -3.29 -17.80 7.91
N ALA A 165 -4.11 -17.92 6.87
CA ALA A 165 -3.64 -17.95 5.47
C ALA A 165 -2.99 -16.62 5.03
N ALA A 166 -3.32 -15.50 5.66
CA ALA A 166 -2.70 -14.20 5.42
C ALA A 166 -2.90 -13.27 6.64
N PRO A 167 -2.00 -12.31 6.90
CA PRO A 167 -2.26 -11.25 7.86
C PRO A 167 -3.48 -10.43 7.41
N LEU A 168 -4.34 -10.07 8.35
CA LEU A 168 -5.58 -9.32 8.12
C LEU A 168 -5.28 -7.83 7.90
N ARG A 169 -4.45 -7.51 6.91
CA ARG A 169 -4.10 -6.12 6.60
C ARG A 169 -4.72 -5.73 5.28
N ASP A 170 -5.60 -4.74 5.35
CA ASP A 170 -5.98 -3.97 4.18
C ASP A 170 -4.68 -3.42 3.56
N ARG A 171 -4.43 -3.70 2.27
CA ARG A 171 -3.23 -3.22 1.57
C ARG A 171 -3.29 -1.71 1.29
N CYS A 172 -4.50 -1.16 1.29
CA CYS A 172 -4.80 0.24 1.07
C CYS A 172 -5.96 0.67 1.99
N ALA A 173 -6.00 1.96 2.32
CA ALA A 173 -7.10 2.57 3.07
C ALA A 173 -8.00 3.43 2.16
N THR A 174 -7.40 4.10 1.18
CA THR A 174 -8.02 5.02 0.22
C THR A 174 -7.42 4.81 -1.17
N ASP A 175 -8.08 5.34 -2.21
CA ASP A 175 -7.59 5.29 -3.59
C ASP A 175 -6.20 5.97 -3.71
N ASP A 176 -5.98 7.10 -3.04
CA ASP A 176 -4.66 7.77 -2.97
C ASP A 176 -3.53 6.87 -2.40
N GLY A 177 -3.89 5.88 -1.57
CA GLY A 177 -2.91 4.94 -1.04
C GLY A 177 -2.51 3.85 -2.03
N CYS A 178 -3.28 3.70 -3.11
CA CYS A 178 -2.95 2.82 -4.22
C CYS A 178 -2.22 3.55 -5.33
N ASP A 179 -2.57 4.82 -5.60
CA ASP A 179 -2.01 5.63 -6.69
C ASP A 179 -0.47 5.61 -6.72
N ASP A 180 0.10 5.00 -7.76
CA ASP A 180 1.53 4.95 -8.02
C ASP A 180 2.06 6.22 -8.72
N GLY A 181 1.19 7.19 -8.99
CA GLY A 181 1.51 8.46 -9.62
C GLY A 181 1.67 8.37 -11.15
N LEU A 182 1.39 7.21 -11.75
CA LEU A 182 1.36 7.04 -13.19
C LEU A 182 -0.03 7.37 -13.73
N PHE A 183 -0.09 8.19 -14.76
CA PHE A 183 -1.33 8.59 -15.40
C PHE A 183 -1.78 7.56 -16.45
N CYS A 184 -0.85 7.00 -17.23
CA CYS A 184 -1.21 6.21 -18.40
C CYS A 184 -1.70 4.79 -18.08
N ASN A 185 -1.34 4.21 -16.93
CA ASN A 185 -1.93 2.96 -16.42
C ASN A 185 -3.33 3.16 -15.81
N GLY A 186 -3.75 4.41 -15.64
CA GLY A 186 -5.06 4.84 -15.18
C GLY A 186 -5.23 4.82 -13.66
N VAL A 187 -6.34 5.40 -13.20
CA VAL A 187 -6.61 5.58 -11.77
C VAL A 187 -6.79 4.24 -11.04
N GLU A 188 -5.88 3.96 -10.11
CA GLU A 188 -5.96 2.81 -9.22
C GLU A 188 -7.01 3.03 -8.13
N ARG A 189 -7.72 1.95 -7.77
CA ARG A 189 -8.77 2.02 -6.75
C ARG A 189 -8.55 1.03 -5.64
N CYS A 190 -8.77 1.50 -4.42
CA CYS A 190 -8.77 0.68 -3.23
C CYS A 190 -10.14 0.00 -3.06
N VAL A 191 -10.22 -1.26 -3.49
CA VAL A 191 -11.48 -2.02 -3.53
C VAL A 191 -11.47 -3.13 -2.49
N VAL A 192 -12.66 -3.52 -2.02
CA VAL A 192 -12.82 -4.76 -1.25
C VAL A 192 -12.75 -5.93 -2.23
N ALA A 193 -11.84 -6.87 -2.04
CA ALA A 193 -11.72 -8.06 -2.88
C ALA A 193 -13.05 -8.85 -2.94
N SER A 194 -13.29 -9.62 -4.01
CA SER A 194 -14.56 -10.33 -4.19
C SER A 194 -14.67 -11.67 -3.43
N ALA A 195 -13.82 -11.91 -2.42
CA ALA A 195 -13.73 -13.17 -1.70
C ALA A 195 -14.27 -13.09 -0.25
N PRO A 196 -14.78 -14.19 0.34
CA PRO A 196 -15.11 -14.23 1.76
C PRO A 196 -13.87 -13.92 2.62
N GLY A 197 -13.94 -12.89 3.48
CA GLY A 197 -12.78 -12.41 4.23
C GLY A 197 -11.91 -11.38 3.49
N ALA A 198 -12.44 -10.79 2.41
CA ALA A 198 -11.75 -9.83 1.57
C ALA A 198 -11.09 -8.68 2.34
N LEU A 199 -9.79 -8.55 2.09
CA LEU A 199 -9.01 -7.38 2.42
C LEU A 199 -9.22 -6.33 1.34
N ARG A 200 -9.02 -5.05 1.69
CA ARG A 200 -8.87 -4.03 0.66
C ARG A 200 -7.59 -4.30 -0.11
N GLU A 201 -7.70 -4.27 -1.42
CA GLU A 201 -6.59 -4.45 -2.35
C GLU A 201 -6.58 -3.33 -3.37
N CYS A 202 -5.39 -2.97 -3.84
CA CYS A 202 -5.24 -2.06 -4.95
C CYS A 202 -5.60 -2.78 -6.23
N ARG A 203 -6.67 -2.33 -6.87
CA ARG A 203 -7.02 -2.73 -8.22
C ARG A 203 -6.38 -1.73 -9.19
N ALA A 204 -5.57 -2.27 -10.09
CA ALA A 204 -4.98 -1.50 -11.17
C ALA A 204 -6.05 -0.73 -11.96
N GLY A 205 -5.68 0.46 -12.42
CA GLY A 205 -6.50 1.29 -13.27
C GLY A 205 -6.79 0.67 -14.63
N THR A 206 -7.66 1.34 -15.39
CA THR A 206 -7.82 1.05 -16.82
C THR A 206 -6.85 1.94 -17.59
N PRO A 207 -5.94 1.39 -18.39
CA PRO A 207 -4.98 2.20 -19.14
C PRO A 207 -5.67 3.27 -20.00
N VAL A 208 -5.10 4.46 -20.03
CA VAL A 208 -5.64 5.60 -20.78
C VAL A 208 -5.53 5.30 -22.28
N ALA A 209 -6.69 5.19 -22.94
CA ALA A 209 -6.76 5.01 -24.38
C ALA A 209 -6.81 6.38 -25.09
N CYS A 210 -5.71 6.78 -25.70
CA CYS A 210 -5.63 7.99 -26.50
C CYS A 210 -6.18 7.77 -27.92
N GLY A 211 -7.01 8.68 -28.41
CA GLY A 211 -7.62 8.62 -29.74
C GLY A 211 -6.76 9.30 -30.82
N GLY A 212 -7.07 9.05 -32.10
CA GLY A 212 -6.56 9.86 -33.20
C GLY A 212 -5.04 9.86 -33.39
N GLY A 213 -4.36 8.74 -33.13
CA GLY A 213 -2.90 8.63 -33.27
C GLY A 213 -2.10 9.32 -32.16
N GLN A 214 -2.76 9.73 -31.07
CA GLN A 214 -2.10 10.26 -29.90
C GLN A 214 -1.48 9.14 -29.05
N GLN A 215 -0.36 9.45 -28.39
CA GLN A 215 0.27 8.61 -27.37
C GLN A 215 0.05 9.21 -25.99
N CYS A 216 -0.02 8.34 -24.97
CA CYS A 216 -0.12 8.79 -23.60
C CYS A 216 1.27 9.19 -23.08
N ASP A 217 1.36 10.39 -22.52
CA ASP A 217 2.59 10.95 -21.95
C ASP A 217 2.49 11.07 -20.43
N GLU A 218 3.39 10.35 -19.74
CA GLU A 218 3.46 10.33 -18.27
C GLU A 218 4.08 11.59 -17.69
N ALA A 219 4.90 12.32 -18.45
CA ALA A 219 5.53 13.55 -17.95
C ALA A 219 4.51 14.70 -17.83
N SER A 220 3.55 14.74 -18.74
CA SER A 220 2.55 15.81 -18.88
C SER A 220 1.15 15.38 -18.46
N ASN A 221 0.98 14.12 -18.03
CA ASN A 221 -0.27 13.48 -17.64
C ASN A 221 -1.40 13.72 -18.64
N ARG A 222 -1.14 13.49 -19.94
CA ARG A 222 -2.12 13.74 -21.00
C ARG A 222 -1.86 12.91 -22.26
N CYS A 223 -2.89 12.79 -23.09
CA CYS A 223 -2.73 12.34 -24.47
C CYS A 223 -2.14 13.47 -25.32
N GLN A 224 -1.04 13.20 -26.01
CA GLN A 224 -0.39 14.12 -26.93
C GLN A 224 -0.21 13.48 -28.30
N ALA A 225 -0.08 14.29 -29.36
CA ALA A 225 0.20 13.77 -30.69
C ALA A 225 1.45 12.89 -30.63
N ALA A 226 1.39 11.70 -31.24
CA ALA A 226 2.59 10.90 -31.44
C ALA A 226 3.59 11.73 -32.24
N ARG A 227 4.79 11.93 -31.71
CA ARG A 227 5.93 12.36 -32.51
C ARG A 227 6.30 11.20 -33.42
N VAL A 228 6.17 11.40 -34.73
CA VAL A 228 6.42 10.37 -35.75
C VAL A 228 7.72 10.72 -36.42
N ASP A 229 8.69 9.83 -36.33
CA ASP A 229 9.90 9.83 -37.14
C ASP A 229 9.56 9.12 -38.47
N ARG A 230 9.59 9.86 -39.59
CA ARG A 230 9.03 9.41 -40.87
C ARG A 230 10.05 8.63 -41.70
N ASP A 231 11.32 8.98 -41.62
CA ASP A 231 12.40 8.41 -42.42
C ASP A 231 13.43 7.60 -41.59
N GLY A 232 13.34 7.66 -40.26
CA GLY A 232 14.02 6.76 -39.32
C GLY A 232 15.35 7.27 -38.78
N ASP A 233 15.59 8.58 -38.79
CA ASP A 233 16.84 9.17 -38.32
C ASP A 233 16.84 9.58 -36.84
N GLY A 234 15.70 9.41 -36.16
CA GLY A 234 15.52 9.71 -34.75
C GLY A 234 15.04 11.14 -34.47
N ALA A 235 14.91 12.00 -35.49
CA ALA A 235 14.17 13.24 -35.39
C ALA A 235 12.69 13.03 -35.72
N ALA A 236 11.82 13.79 -35.05
CA ALA A 236 10.40 13.70 -35.30
C ALA A 236 9.99 14.67 -36.41
N SER A 237 9.10 14.23 -37.29
CA SER A 237 8.59 15.02 -38.41
C SER A 237 7.92 16.31 -37.95
N ILE A 238 8.08 17.38 -38.72
CA ILE A 238 7.41 18.68 -38.49
C ILE A 238 5.89 18.53 -38.39
N LEU A 239 5.27 17.69 -39.22
CA LEU A 239 3.82 17.47 -39.21
C LEU A 239 3.33 16.86 -37.89
N SER A 240 4.21 16.15 -37.19
CA SER A 240 3.97 15.58 -35.87
C SER A 240 4.40 16.48 -34.70
N GLY A 241 4.88 17.71 -35.00
CA GLY A 241 5.36 18.69 -34.03
C GLY A 241 6.82 18.45 -33.57
N GLY A 242 7.62 17.76 -34.38
CA GLY A 242 9.07 17.66 -34.21
C GLY A 242 9.84 18.70 -35.03
N ASP A 243 11.17 18.54 -35.06
CA ASP A 243 12.13 19.54 -35.57
C ASP A 243 12.91 19.05 -36.82
N ASP A 244 12.54 17.89 -37.36
CA ASP A 244 13.11 17.31 -38.59
C ASP A 244 12.84 18.22 -39.81
N CYS A 245 13.89 18.71 -40.47
CA CYS A 245 13.72 19.63 -41.60
C CYS A 245 13.41 18.93 -42.92
N ASP A 246 13.60 17.61 -43.03
CA ASP A 246 13.39 16.85 -44.25
C ASP A 246 12.93 15.42 -43.93
N ASP A 247 11.64 15.26 -43.62
CA ASP A 247 10.96 14.00 -43.26
C ASP A 247 11.06 12.84 -44.30
N GLU A 248 11.85 12.98 -45.37
CA GLU A 248 12.06 11.98 -46.42
C GLU A 248 13.55 11.59 -46.62
N ASP A 249 14.53 12.24 -45.97
CA ASP A 249 15.96 11.90 -46.05
C ASP A 249 16.61 11.76 -44.65
N PRO A 250 16.90 10.53 -44.19
CA PRO A 250 17.37 10.25 -42.84
C PRO A 250 18.82 10.70 -42.55
N ARG A 251 19.39 11.50 -43.45
CA ARG A 251 20.69 12.16 -43.30
C ARG A 251 20.52 13.64 -43.00
N ARG A 252 19.29 14.14 -42.81
CA ARG A 252 18.94 15.54 -42.60
C ARG A 252 18.14 15.73 -41.33
N PHE A 253 18.84 15.81 -40.20
CA PHE A 253 18.19 15.96 -38.90
C PHE A 253 18.95 16.89 -37.97
N PRO A 254 18.26 17.57 -37.04
CA PRO A 254 18.88 18.45 -36.07
C PRO A 254 20.10 17.86 -35.38
N GLY A 255 21.25 18.51 -35.54
CA GLY A 255 22.50 18.14 -34.88
C GLY A 255 23.23 16.94 -35.50
N ASN A 256 22.88 16.52 -36.72
CA ASN A 256 23.74 15.64 -37.50
C ASN A 256 25.11 16.29 -37.79
N VAL A 257 26.09 15.49 -38.21
CA VAL A 257 27.43 16.03 -38.52
C VAL A 257 27.46 16.56 -39.95
N GLU A 258 27.79 17.84 -40.04
CA GLU A 258 28.01 18.55 -41.29
C GLU A 258 29.17 17.98 -42.10
N VAL A 259 28.94 17.76 -43.39
CA VAL A 259 29.94 17.30 -44.35
C VAL A 259 30.33 18.46 -45.26
N CYS A 260 31.64 18.67 -45.41
CA CYS A 260 32.10 19.61 -46.42
C CYS A 260 31.96 18.97 -47.81
N ASP A 261 30.93 19.37 -48.54
CA ASP A 261 30.68 18.92 -49.89
C ASP A 261 30.35 20.08 -50.85
N ALA A 262 30.58 19.85 -52.14
CA ALA A 262 30.38 20.88 -53.16
C ALA A 262 28.89 21.04 -53.56
N ASN A 263 28.04 20.13 -53.12
CA ASN A 263 26.61 20.11 -53.38
C ASN A 263 25.82 20.77 -52.26
N GLY A 264 26.48 21.38 -51.28
CA GLY A 264 25.96 22.00 -50.07
C GLY A 264 24.77 21.33 -49.43
N PHE A 265 24.86 20.02 -49.24
CA PHE A 265 23.83 19.27 -48.54
C PHE A 265 23.83 19.64 -47.05
N ASP A 266 22.77 20.29 -46.60
CA ASP A 266 22.56 20.54 -45.16
C ASP A 266 22.22 19.23 -44.45
N GLU A 267 23.11 18.73 -43.60
CA GLU A 267 22.90 17.52 -42.80
C GLU A 267 22.15 17.79 -41.49
N ASP A 268 22.32 18.97 -40.90
CA ASP A 268 21.97 19.23 -39.50
C ASP A 268 20.79 20.20 -39.30
N CYS A 269 20.15 20.61 -40.40
CA CYS A 269 19.02 21.52 -40.45
C CYS A 269 19.34 22.97 -40.04
N ASP A 270 20.63 23.35 -39.98
CA ASP A 270 21.10 24.71 -39.75
C ASP A 270 21.93 25.23 -40.95
N PHE A 271 21.35 26.16 -41.71
CA PHE A 271 22.05 26.79 -42.83
C PHE A 271 23.23 27.69 -42.43
N GLY A 272 23.39 27.99 -41.14
CA GLY A 272 24.51 28.73 -40.61
C GLY A 272 25.74 27.87 -40.35
N THR A 273 25.57 26.55 -40.34
CA THR A 273 26.63 25.56 -40.17
C THR A 273 27.00 24.96 -41.53
N GLY A 274 28.15 24.29 -41.54
CA GLY A 274 28.73 23.70 -42.72
C GLY A 274 30.04 23.00 -42.35
N GLY A 275 30.39 21.96 -43.10
CA GLY A 275 31.55 21.15 -42.78
C GLY A 275 32.85 21.96 -42.72
N ALA A 276 33.76 21.59 -41.82
CA ALA A 276 35.05 22.25 -41.70
C ALA A 276 36.11 21.51 -42.51
N ARG A 277 36.63 22.16 -43.56
CA ARG A 277 37.79 21.69 -44.31
C ARG A 277 38.66 22.88 -44.68
N ASP A 278 39.94 22.84 -44.34
CA ASP A 278 40.93 23.87 -44.69
C ASP A 278 42.10 23.16 -45.39
N VAL A 279 42.09 23.20 -46.72
CA VAL A 279 43.03 22.42 -47.55
C VAL A 279 44.39 23.10 -47.66
N ASP A 280 44.40 24.43 -47.76
CA ASP A 280 45.60 25.26 -47.91
C ASP A 280 46.17 25.77 -46.58
N ARG A 281 45.46 25.53 -45.47
CA ARG A 281 45.88 25.76 -44.08
C ARG A 281 46.07 27.23 -43.74
N ASP A 282 45.22 28.09 -44.30
CA ASP A 282 45.26 29.53 -44.03
C ASP A 282 44.40 29.93 -42.81
N GLY A 283 43.70 28.98 -42.21
CA GLY A 283 42.82 29.19 -41.06
C GLY A 283 41.39 29.56 -41.44
N HIS A 284 41.04 29.53 -42.73
CA HIS A 284 39.69 29.69 -43.22
C HIS A 284 39.14 28.37 -43.78
N THR A 285 37.83 28.18 -43.61
CA THR A 285 37.14 27.03 -44.22
C THR A 285 37.06 27.24 -45.73
N ASP A 286 37.29 26.16 -46.48
CA ASP A 286 37.21 26.09 -47.92
C ASP A 286 35.84 26.61 -48.39
N ALA A 287 35.85 27.50 -49.39
CA ALA A 287 34.62 28.08 -49.94
C ALA A 287 33.69 27.05 -50.59
N MET A 288 34.19 25.84 -50.86
CA MET A 288 33.37 24.71 -51.29
C MET A 288 32.53 24.11 -50.15
N CYS A 289 32.86 24.38 -48.88
CA CYS A 289 32.03 23.97 -47.75
C CYS A 289 30.97 25.04 -47.47
N PHE A 290 29.74 24.79 -47.92
CA PHE A 290 28.59 25.67 -47.69
C PHE A 290 27.32 24.82 -47.68
N ASN A 291 26.24 25.29 -47.06
CA ASN A 291 24.96 24.59 -47.06
C ASN A 291 23.88 25.37 -47.84
N TRP A 292 22.97 24.65 -48.50
CA TRP A 292 21.71 25.18 -49.01
C TRP A 292 20.60 24.13 -48.76
N GLY A 293 19.47 24.56 -48.21
CA GLY A 293 18.32 23.67 -48.04
C GLY A 293 17.11 24.06 -48.86
N PRO A 294 16.17 23.12 -49.06
CA PRO A 294 14.83 23.47 -49.48
C PRO A 294 14.23 24.48 -48.47
N PRO A 295 13.42 25.46 -48.92
CA PRO A 295 12.77 26.39 -48.01
C PRO A 295 11.89 25.61 -47.03
N ARG A 296 12.01 25.92 -45.73
CA ARG A 296 11.14 25.40 -44.68
C ARG A 296 9.68 25.49 -45.15
N ARG A 297 9.01 24.35 -45.31
CA ARG A 297 7.58 24.30 -45.61
C ARG A 297 6.77 24.08 -44.35
#